data_AF-A0A0M3JJF3-F1
#
_entry.id   AF-A0A0M3JJF3-F1
#
_cell.length_a   1.000
_cell.length_b   1.000
_cell.length_c   1.000
_cell.angle_alpha   90.00
_cell.angle_beta   90.00
_cell.angle_gamma   90.00
#
_symmetry.space_group_name_H-M   'P 1'
#
loop_
_entity.id
_entity.type
_entity.pdbx_description
1 polymer ?
#
loop_
_entity_poly.entity_id
_entity_poly.type
_entity_poly.pdbx_seq_one_letter_code
_entity_poly.pdbx_strand_id
1 'polypeptide(L)'
;MRPGTVPKIVYLLSDGRTHDYPKDVEMSELMRSQIPNLDIWAYGTGEYVAMNELINITRDPSKIVTNQNLDDLEPMFDQWRGTEVCDRQP
;
A
#
# COMPACT_ATOMS: atom_id res chain seq x y z
N MET A 1 -4.52 -0.28 22.59
CA MET A 1 -4.27 -0.65 21.18
C MET A 1 -5.61 -0.95 20.51
N ARG A 2 -5.81 -0.52 19.26
CA ARG A 2 -7.01 -0.91 18.49
C ARG A 2 -7.04 -2.45 18.32
N PRO A 3 -8.23 -3.08 18.28
CA PRO A 3 -8.35 -4.51 18.04
C PRO A 3 -7.61 -4.93 16.76
N GLY A 4 -6.99 -6.12 16.78
CA GLY A 4 -6.29 -6.67 15.62
C GLY A 4 -7.19 -6.90 14.39
N THR A 5 -8.51 -6.93 14.60
CA THR A 5 -9.55 -7.09 13.57
C THR A 5 -9.77 -5.85 12.72
N VAL A 6 -9.33 -4.68 13.16
CA VAL A 6 -9.50 -3.44 12.37
C VAL A 6 -8.50 -3.44 11.20
N PRO A 7 -8.95 -3.22 9.95
CA PRO A 7 -8.08 -3.08 8.78
C PRO A 7 -7.05 -1.97 8.97
N LYS A 8 -5.83 -2.21 8.52
CA LYS A 8 -4.71 -1.26 8.56
C LYS A 8 -4.16 -1.15 7.15
N ILE A 9 -3.85 0.06 6.73
CA ILE A 9 -3.42 0.35 5.37
C ILE A 9 -2.08 1.08 5.46
N VAL A 10 -1.09 0.61 4.71
CA VAL A 10 0.16 1.33 4.43
C VAL A 10 0.11 1.82 3.00
N TYR A 11 0.40 3.11 2.83
CA TYR A 11 0.56 3.73 1.52
C TYR A 11 2.04 4.06 1.30
N LEU A 12 2.66 3.39 0.35
CA LEU A 12 4.04 3.61 -0.06
C LEU A 12 4.08 4.58 -1.23
N LEU A 13 4.87 5.64 -1.16
CA LEU A 13 5.10 6.56 -2.28
C LEU A 13 6.57 6.45 -2.69
N SER A 14 6.84 6.18 -3.96
CA SER A 14 8.19 6.05 -4.51
C SER A 14 8.29 6.63 -5.92
N ASP A 15 9.39 7.31 -6.19
CA ASP A 15 9.77 7.85 -7.49
C ASP A 15 10.97 7.14 -8.12
N GLY A 16 11.45 6.05 -7.51
CA GLY A 16 12.71 5.41 -7.88
C GLY A 16 12.81 3.93 -7.52
N ARG A 17 14.05 3.44 -7.47
CA ARG A 17 14.39 2.04 -7.12
C ARG A 17 15.06 2.01 -5.76
N THR A 18 14.86 0.92 -5.04
CA THR A 18 15.70 0.66 -3.87
C THR A 18 17.16 0.47 -4.28
N HIS A 19 18.07 0.81 -3.37
CA HIS A 19 19.49 0.49 -3.50
C HIS A 19 19.85 -0.82 -2.78
N ASP A 20 18.97 -1.32 -1.92
CA ASP A 20 19.21 -2.46 -1.00
C ASP A 20 18.35 -3.68 -1.37
N TYR A 21 18.02 -3.89 -2.64
CA TYR A 21 17.19 -5.01 -3.08
C TYR A 21 17.79 -6.36 -2.60
N PRO A 22 17.00 -7.28 -2.00
CA PRO A 22 15.53 -7.31 -1.86
C PRO A 22 14.99 -6.86 -0.49
N LYS A 23 15.76 -6.10 0.29
CA LYS A 23 15.47 -5.80 1.70
C LYS A 23 14.10 -5.15 1.94
N ASP A 24 13.61 -4.32 1.03
CA ASP A 24 12.31 -3.66 1.19
C ASP A 24 11.14 -4.66 1.11
N VAL A 25 11.29 -5.70 0.29
CA VAL A 25 10.35 -6.83 0.25
C VAL A 25 10.40 -7.58 1.57
N GLU A 26 11.58 -7.90 2.09
CA GLU A 26 11.75 -8.59 3.38
C GLU A 26 11.13 -7.80 4.55
N MET A 27 11.28 -6.48 4.55
CA MET A 27 10.68 -5.61 5.56
C MET A 27 9.17 -5.53 5.43
N SER A 28 8.62 -5.53 4.21
CA SER A 28 7.18 -5.60 3.98
C SER A 28 6.58 -6.91 4.52
N GLU A 29 7.30 -8.03 4.37
CA GLU A 29 6.90 -9.34 4.88
C GLU A 29 6.98 -9.39 6.41
N LEU A 30 8.05 -8.86 7.00
CA LEU A 30 8.18 -8.74 8.45
C LEU A 30 7.04 -7.88 9.02
N MET A 31 6.69 -6.77 8.37
CA MET A 31 5.60 -5.90 8.79
C MET A 31 4.25 -6.63 8.78
N ARG A 32 3.94 -7.38 7.71
CA ARG A 32 2.72 -8.21 7.64
C ARG A 32 2.68 -9.30 8.71
N SER A 33 3.83 -9.83 9.12
CA SER A 33 3.91 -10.85 10.17
C SER A 33 3.60 -10.30 11.57
N GLN A 34 3.87 -9.01 11.80
CA GLN A 34 3.71 -8.36 13.11
C GLN A 34 2.38 -7.61 13.25
N ILE A 35 1.81 -7.15 12.13
CA ILE A 35 0.63 -6.31 12.12
C ILE A 35 -0.54 -7.09 11.50
N PRO A 36 -1.49 -7.60 12.31
CA PRO A 36 -2.65 -8.32 11.78
C PRO A 36 -3.54 -7.39 10.95
N ASN A 37 -4.16 -7.95 9.91
CA ASN A 37 -5.08 -7.24 9.01
C ASN A 37 -4.44 -6.00 8.33
N LEU A 38 -3.18 -6.15 7.90
CA LEU A 38 -2.42 -5.13 7.18
C LEU A 38 -2.52 -5.32 5.67
N ASP A 39 -2.88 -4.25 4.97
CA ASP A 39 -2.79 -4.13 3.53
C ASP A 39 -1.79 -3.05 3.11
N ILE A 40 -1.15 -3.24 1.96
CA ILE A 40 -0.11 -2.32 1.46
C ILE A 40 -0.47 -1.92 0.03
N TRP A 41 -0.49 -0.62 -0.21
CA TRP A 41 -0.74 0.03 -1.48
C TRP A 41 0.48 0.87 -1.85
N ALA A 42 0.68 1.10 -3.14
CA ALA A 42 1.83 1.85 -3.62
C ALA A 42 1.44 2.91 -4.65
N TYR A 43 2.15 4.02 -4.61
CA TYR A 43 2.21 5.01 -5.66
C TYR A 43 3.63 5.04 -6.23
N GLY A 44 3.77 4.65 -7.50
CA GLY A 44 5.02 4.64 -8.24
C GLY A 44 5.02 5.68 -9.36
N THR A 45 5.92 6.65 -9.29
CA THR A 45 6.05 7.69 -10.33
C THR A 45 7.44 7.66 -10.99
N GLY A 46 7.52 8.13 -12.23
CA GLY A 46 8.78 8.24 -12.98
C GLY A 46 9.16 7.00 -13.82
N GLU A 47 10.07 7.19 -14.77
CA GLU A 47 10.51 6.14 -15.71
C GLU A 47 11.36 5.04 -15.05
N TYR A 48 11.93 5.34 -13.87
CA TYR A 48 12.87 4.46 -13.19
C TYR A 48 12.25 3.70 -12.02
N VAL A 49 10.95 3.82 -11.77
CA VAL A 49 10.34 3.12 -10.64
C VAL A 49 10.45 1.60 -10.79
N ALA A 50 10.87 0.92 -9.73
CA ALA A 50 11.01 -0.53 -9.74
C ALA A 50 9.63 -1.21 -9.62
N MET A 51 8.87 -1.31 -10.71
CA MET A 51 7.52 -1.89 -10.69
C MET A 51 7.47 -3.32 -10.12
N ASN A 52 8.45 -4.17 -10.45
CA ASN A 52 8.52 -5.53 -9.91
C ASN A 52 8.68 -5.54 -8.38
N GLU A 53 9.39 -4.56 -7.83
CA GLU A 53 9.55 -4.42 -6.38
C GLU A 53 8.24 -3.95 -5.74
N LEU A 54 7.56 -2.96 -6.31
CA LEU A 54 6.25 -2.52 -5.85
C LEU A 54 5.22 -3.65 -5.88
N ILE A 55 5.25 -4.50 -6.92
CA ILE A 55 4.41 -5.69 -7.03
C ILE A 55 4.72 -6.68 -5.91
N ASN A 56 6.01 -6.92 -5.62
CA ASN A 56 6.39 -7.83 -4.53
C ASN A 56 5.96 -7.29 -3.15
N ILE A 57 6.06 -5.98 -2.92
CA ILE A 57 5.64 -5.33 -1.67
C ILE A 57 4.11 -5.37 -1.50
N THR A 58 3.36 -5.00 -2.54
CA THR A 58 1.89 -4.91 -2.50
C THR A 58 1.20 -6.28 -2.63
N ARG A 59 1.88 -7.25 -3.26
CA ARG A 59 1.39 -8.58 -3.67
C ARG A 59 0.26 -8.56 -4.70
N ASP A 60 -0.11 -7.38 -5.19
CA ASP A 60 -1.22 -7.21 -6.11
C ASP A 60 -0.97 -5.97 -6.98
N PRO A 61 -0.79 -6.13 -8.30
CA PRO A 61 -0.52 -5.01 -9.20
C PRO A 61 -1.68 -4.00 -9.28
N SER A 62 -2.91 -4.41 -8.94
CA SER A 62 -4.06 -3.49 -8.90
C SER A 62 -3.98 -2.48 -7.75
N LYS A 63 -3.08 -2.70 -6.79
CA LYS A 63 -2.83 -1.80 -5.65
C LYS A 63 -1.74 -0.77 -5.92
N ILE A 64 -1.29 -0.67 -7.17
CA ILE A 64 -0.24 0.26 -7.59
C ILE A 64 -0.84 1.35 -8.45
N VAL A 65 -0.74 2.59 -7.97
CA VAL A 65 -1.08 3.81 -8.69
C VAL A 65 0.20 4.42 -9.26
N THR A 66 0.10 5.05 -10.41
CA THR A 66 1.18 5.73 -11.14
C THR A 66 0.67 7.05 -11.68
N ASN A 67 1.54 7.85 -12.31
CA ASN A 67 1.10 9.07 -12.99
C ASN A 67 0.04 8.81 -14.08
N GLN A 68 0.00 7.61 -14.66
CA GLN A 68 -0.94 7.27 -15.74
C GLN A 68 -2.37 7.05 -15.24
N ASN A 69 -2.51 6.73 -13.96
CA ASN A 69 -3.78 6.41 -13.32
C ASN A 69 -3.91 7.12 -11.97
N LEU A 70 -3.27 8.29 -11.81
CA LEU A 70 -3.33 9.08 -10.58
C LEU A 70 -4.77 9.48 -10.24
N ASP A 71 -5.60 9.72 -11.26
CA ASP A 71 -7.02 10.03 -11.12
C ASP A 71 -7.81 8.88 -10.46
N ASP A 72 -7.30 7.64 -10.51
CA ASP A 72 -7.93 6.49 -9.86
C ASP A 72 -7.65 6.44 -8.34
N LEU A 73 -6.67 7.21 -7.85
CA LEU A 73 -6.25 7.18 -6.45
C LEU A 73 -7.38 7.54 -5.48
N GLU A 74 -8.07 8.67 -5.70
CA GLU A 74 -9.14 9.13 -4.82
C GLU A 74 -10.33 8.12 -4.79
N PRO A 75 -10.83 7.64 -5.94
CA PRO A 75 -11.86 6.60 -5.98
C PRO A 75 -11.54 5.32 -5.20
N MET A 76 -10.27 4.90 -5.14
CA MET A 76 -9.86 3.69 -4.40
C MET A 76 -10.14 3.78 -2.89
N PHE A 77 -10.26 5.00 -2.36
CA PHE A 77 -10.60 5.24 -0.97
C PHE A 77 -12.07 5.60 -0.75
N ASP A 78 -12.92 5.57 -1.77
CA ASP A 78 -14.35 5.91 -1.63
C ASP A 78 -15.05 5.04 -0.60
N GLN A 79 -14.62 3.77 -0.44
CA GLN A 79 -15.15 2.90 0.62
C GLN A 79 -14.95 3.48 2.03
N TRP A 80 -13.90 4.29 2.25
CA TRP A 80 -13.58 4.93 3.53
C TRP A 80 -14.06 6.38 3.59
N ARG A 81 -14.59 6.93 2.50
CA ARG A 81 -15.02 8.33 2.40
C ARG A 81 -16.21 8.57 3.32
N GLY A 82 -16.04 9.50 4.27
CA GLY A 82 -17.05 9.79 5.27
C GLY A 82 -17.19 8.75 6.39
N THR A 83 -16.32 7.72 6.45
CA THR A 83 -16.24 6.84 7.60
C THR A 83 -15.40 7.54 8.67
N GLU A 84 -16.04 7.98 9.76
CA GLU A 84 -15.29 8.48 10.90
C GLU A 84 -14.44 7.36 11.51
N VAL A 85 -13.29 7.74 12.06
CA VAL A 85 -12.22 6.87 12.56
C VAL A 85 -12.69 5.82 13.60
N CYS A 86 -13.93 5.91 14.10
CA CYS A 86 -14.54 5.04 15.09
C CYS A 86 -15.72 4.18 14.60
N ASP A 87 -16.23 4.36 13.38
CA ASP A 87 -17.38 3.60 12.90
C ASP A 87 -16.97 2.23 12.34
N ARG A 88 -17.72 1.19 12.75
CA ARG A 88 -17.61 -0.15 12.16
C ARG A 88 -18.41 -0.14 10.86
N GLN A 89 -17.72 -0.38 9.74
CA GLN A 89 -18.40 -0.67 8.48
C GLN A 89 -19.31 -1.92 8.63
N PRO A 90 -20.48 -1.93 7.98
CA PRO A 90 -21.41 -3.06 7.99
C PRO A 90 -20.84 -4.32 7.33
#